data_AF-C4JUX2-F1
#
_entry.id   AF-C4JUX2-F1
#
_cell.length_a   1.000
_cell.length_b   1.000
_cell.length_c   1.000
_cell.angle_alpha   90.00
_cell.angle_beta   90.00
_cell.angle_gamma   90.00
#
_symmetry.space_group_name_H-M   'P 1'
#
loop_
_entity.id
_entity.type
_entity.pdbx_description
1 polymer ?
#
loop_
_entity_poly.entity_id
_entity_poly.type
_entity_poly.pdbx_seq_one_letter_code
_entity_poly.pdbx_strand_id
1 'polypeptide(L)'
;MSNDDFGMRHYPSDNTQFYRDDGRPSISWEEYILTNGPKGVGEAVTVFSNSVEEHGVGETTFQPLSKYIPVSTPGPLHFEFALICEHWTLQKHSRKSAPYVFMIGVHGIDGRKDDYVPFEYIRGSGPGGGGDRWTLDIPDPRTLGAPGQTLTLYALTSYGNNQDGRGLTVRQYLEMKGRTAMGWAGVAQWQLVA
;
A
#
# COMPACT_ATOMS: atom_id res chain seq x y z
N MET A 1 6.62 -12.87 -9.09
CA MET A 1 6.51 -13.55 -7.79
C MET A 1 7.79 -14.33 -7.62
N SER A 2 8.53 -14.11 -6.53
CA SER A 2 9.73 -14.89 -6.23
C SER A 2 9.33 -16.29 -5.71
N ASN A 3 10.27 -17.23 -5.69
CA ASN A 3 10.04 -18.53 -5.05
C ASN A 3 9.78 -18.37 -3.55
N ASP A 4 10.41 -17.37 -2.93
CA ASP A 4 10.17 -17.01 -1.53
C ASP A 4 8.72 -16.58 -1.28
N ASP A 5 8.12 -15.77 -2.16
CA ASP A 5 6.72 -15.36 -2.07
C ASP A 5 5.76 -16.53 -2.30
N PHE A 6 6.07 -17.38 -3.29
CA PHE A 6 5.27 -18.55 -3.61
C PHE A 6 5.27 -19.57 -2.45
N GLY A 7 6.45 -19.82 -1.89
CA GLY A 7 6.68 -20.72 -0.76
C GLY A 7 6.10 -20.20 0.56
N MET A 8 5.69 -18.93 0.67
CA MET A 8 4.88 -18.48 1.81
C MET A 8 3.42 -18.97 1.66
N ARG A 9 2.84 -18.90 0.46
CA ARG A 9 1.42 -19.19 0.24
C ARG A 9 1.11 -20.68 0.01
N HIS A 10 2.09 -21.45 -0.44
CA HIS A 10 1.90 -22.85 -0.81
C HIS A 10 2.91 -23.75 -0.12
N TYR A 11 2.44 -24.59 0.79
CA TYR A 11 3.23 -25.67 1.36
C TYR A 11 3.30 -26.84 0.36
N PRO A 12 4.46 -27.16 -0.23
CA PRO A 12 4.58 -28.25 -1.18
C PRO A 12 4.37 -29.60 -0.48
N SER A 13 3.78 -30.56 -1.19
CA SER A 13 3.60 -31.92 -0.68
C SER A 13 4.94 -32.65 -0.46
N ASP A 14 5.97 -32.28 -1.23
CA ASP A 14 7.36 -32.64 -0.98
C ASP A 14 8.07 -31.43 -0.34
N ASN A 15 8.45 -31.58 0.94
CA ASN A 15 9.05 -30.51 1.72
C ASN A 15 10.44 -30.09 1.24
N THR A 16 11.06 -30.82 0.32
CA THR A 16 12.37 -30.47 -0.27
C THR A 16 12.28 -29.50 -1.45
N GLN A 17 11.06 -29.17 -1.88
CA GLN A 17 10.77 -28.46 -3.12
C GLN A 17 10.33 -27.01 -2.87
N PHE A 18 10.85 -26.38 -1.81
CA PHE A 18 10.54 -24.98 -1.49
C PHE A 18 11.28 -23.97 -2.39
N TYR A 19 12.45 -24.34 -2.93
CA TYR A 19 13.25 -23.52 -3.86
C TYR A 19 13.49 -22.07 -3.42
N ARG A 20 13.56 -21.85 -2.11
CA ARG A 20 13.77 -20.54 -1.49
C ARG A 20 15.17 -20.01 -1.80
N ASP A 21 15.29 -18.69 -1.81
CA ASP A 21 16.55 -18.00 -2.13
C ASP A 21 17.59 -18.17 -1.00
N ASP A 22 17.16 -18.61 0.19
CA ASP A 22 18.03 -18.94 1.33
C ASP A 22 18.78 -20.28 1.19
N GLY A 23 18.54 -21.02 0.09
CA GLY A 23 19.24 -22.27 -0.25
C GLY A 23 18.90 -23.45 0.66
N ARG A 24 17.97 -23.29 1.61
CA ARG A 24 17.54 -24.39 2.47
C ARG A 24 16.59 -25.31 1.70
N PRO A 25 16.78 -26.63 1.78
CA PRO A 25 15.94 -27.56 1.03
C PRO A 25 14.50 -27.60 1.56
N SER A 26 14.29 -27.35 2.86
CA SER A 26 12.98 -27.42 3.51
C SER A 26 12.88 -26.44 4.69
N ILE A 27 11.66 -26.14 5.11
CA ILE A 27 11.34 -25.42 6.35
C ILE A 27 10.37 -26.24 7.20
N SER A 28 10.41 -26.08 8.53
CA SER A 28 9.44 -26.76 9.39
C SER A 28 8.04 -26.18 9.19
N TRP A 29 7.02 -26.91 9.64
CA TRP A 29 5.64 -26.42 9.62
C TRP A 29 5.46 -25.18 10.50
N GLU A 30 6.10 -25.16 11.67
CA GLU A 30 6.12 -24.02 12.58
C GLU A 30 6.79 -22.81 11.92
N GLU A 31 7.94 -23.03 11.28
CA GLU A 31 8.61 -22.00 10.52
C GLU A 31 7.74 -21.50 9.37
N TYR A 32 7.09 -22.39 8.61
CA TYR A 32 6.17 -22.00 7.54
C TYR A 32 5.02 -21.11 8.03
N ILE A 33 4.34 -21.49 9.11
CA ILE A 33 3.26 -20.66 9.69
C ILE A 33 3.79 -19.29 10.14
N LEU A 34 4.97 -19.26 10.75
CA LEU A 34 5.61 -18.01 11.19
C LEU A 34 6.13 -17.15 10.03
N THR A 35 6.46 -17.79 8.90
CA THR A 35 6.94 -17.14 7.68
C THR A 35 5.78 -16.69 6.79
N ASN A 36 4.59 -17.31 6.91
CA ASN A 36 3.38 -16.99 6.15
C ASN A 36 2.66 -15.71 6.64
N GLY A 37 3.41 -14.84 7.31
CA GLY A 37 2.97 -13.53 7.77
C GLY A 37 4.02 -12.47 7.44
N PRO A 38 3.63 -11.18 7.46
CA PRO A 38 4.57 -10.07 7.33
C PRO A 38 5.72 -10.22 8.36
N LYS A 39 6.93 -10.53 7.88
CA LYS A 39 8.08 -10.73 8.78
C LYS A 39 8.30 -9.49 9.64
N GLY A 40 8.41 -9.68 10.96
CA GLY A 40 8.81 -8.63 11.91
C GLY A 40 7.68 -7.79 12.50
N VAL A 41 6.40 -8.08 12.23
CA VAL A 41 5.26 -7.40 12.87
C VAL A 41 4.21 -8.39 13.36
N GLY A 42 3.49 -8.04 14.44
CA GLY A 42 2.44 -8.90 15.00
C GLY A 42 1.21 -9.02 14.09
N GLU A 43 0.79 -7.91 13.48
CA GLU A 43 -0.32 -7.86 12.51
C GLU A 43 0.05 -6.92 11.37
N ALA A 44 -0.21 -7.33 10.13
CA ALA A 44 0.03 -6.51 8.93
C ALA A 44 -1.03 -5.43 8.76
N VAL A 45 -0.65 -4.35 8.07
CA VAL A 45 -1.60 -3.46 7.40
C VAL A 45 -2.71 -4.27 6.73
N THR A 46 -3.96 -3.83 6.92
CA THR A 46 -5.10 -4.47 6.27
C THR A 46 -5.14 -4.00 4.82
N VAL A 47 -4.83 -4.87 3.87
CA VAL A 47 -4.94 -4.58 2.43
C VAL A 47 -6.28 -5.10 1.93
N PHE A 48 -7.07 -4.25 1.28
CA PHE A 48 -8.37 -4.65 0.74
C PHE A 48 -8.22 -5.40 -0.59
N SER A 49 -9.17 -6.27 -0.90
CA SER A 49 -9.08 -7.21 -2.04
C SER A 49 -8.93 -6.52 -3.40
N ASN A 50 -9.45 -5.31 -3.56
CA ASN A 50 -9.32 -4.52 -4.78
C ASN A 50 -7.89 -3.97 -5.00
N SER A 51 -7.00 -4.03 -4.02
CA SER A 51 -5.63 -3.51 -4.15
C SER A 51 -4.86 -4.16 -5.30
N VAL A 52 -4.87 -5.49 -5.38
CA VAL A 52 -4.18 -6.24 -6.45
C VAL A 52 -4.98 -6.17 -7.74
N GLU A 53 -6.27 -6.54 -7.68
CA GLU A 53 -7.12 -6.71 -8.87
C GLU A 53 -7.35 -5.40 -9.61
N GLU A 54 -7.62 -4.31 -8.87
CA GLU A 54 -7.96 -3.02 -9.47
C GLU A 54 -6.80 -2.05 -9.61
N HIS A 55 -5.77 -2.18 -8.78
CA HIS A 55 -4.69 -1.21 -8.72
C HIS A 55 -3.33 -1.81 -9.06
N GLY A 56 -3.19 -3.14 -9.13
CA GLY A 56 -1.92 -3.81 -9.34
C GLY A 56 -0.92 -3.57 -8.22
N VAL A 57 -1.39 -3.11 -7.06
CA VAL A 57 -0.59 -2.83 -5.86
C VAL A 57 -0.33 -4.14 -5.13
N GLY A 58 0.92 -4.41 -4.78
CA GLY A 58 1.29 -5.63 -4.08
C GLY A 58 0.84 -5.63 -2.63
N GLU A 59 0.27 -6.73 -2.14
CA GLU A 59 -0.21 -6.85 -0.76
C GLU A 59 0.90 -6.73 0.28
N THR A 60 2.15 -7.01 -0.11
CA THR A 60 3.31 -7.05 0.77
C THR A 60 4.27 -5.87 0.56
N THR A 61 3.93 -4.91 -0.29
CA THR A 61 4.82 -3.78 -0.64
C THR A 61 4.64 -2.57 0.27
N PHE A 62 3.68 -2.62 1.21
CA PHE A 62 3.33 -1.50 2.07
C PHE A 62 4.34 -1.27 3.20
N GLN A 63 4.61 0.01 3.42
CA GLN A 63 5.26 0.56 4.60
C GLN A 63 4.38 1.69 5.17
N PRO A 64 4.18 1.78 6.49
CA PRO A 64 4.59 0.81 7.51
C PRO A 64 3.89 -0.54 7.35
N LEU A 65 4.62 -1.64 7.55
CA LEU A 65 4.07 -2.99 7.44
C LEU A 65 3.12 -3.34 8.61
N SER A 66 3.39 -2.81 9.80
CA SER A 66 2.56 -3.01 10.99
C SER A 66 1.20 -2.37 10.81
N LYS A 67 0.12 -3.07 11.18
CA LYS A 67 -1.24 -2.51 11.24
C LYS A 67 -1.34 -1.31 12.17
N TYR A 68 -0.57 -1.34 13.25
CA TYR A 68 -0.62 -0.36 14.33
C TYR A 68 0.47 0.69 14.13
N ILE A 69 0.05 1.94 14.08
CA ILE A 69 0.94 3.11 13.96
C ILE A 69 0.89 3.89 15.28
N PRO A 70 1.98 3.92 16.06
CA PRO A 70 2.05 4.73 17.27
C PRO A 70 2.21 6.21 16.90
N VAL A 71 1.20 7.02 17.23
CA VAL A 71 1.24 8.47 16.94
C VAL A 71 1.94 9.30 18.03
N SER A 72 2.22 8.68 19.19
CA SER A 72 2.98 9.31 20.28
C SER A 72 4.48 9.35 20.02
N THR A 73 4.99 8.46 19.16
CA THR A 73 6.41 8.37 18.82
C THR A 73 6.83 9.59 18.00
N PRO A 74 7.78 10.41 18.48
CA PRO A 74 8.28 11.55 17.72
C PRO A 74 9.10 11.12 16.51
N GLY A 75 9.04 11.92 15.45
CA GLY A 75 9.87 11.75 14.25
C GLY A 75 9.03 11.59 12.98
N PRO A 76 9.63 11.79 11.79
CA PRO A 76 8.91 11.64 10.55
C PRO A 76 8.48 10.18 10.34
N LEU A 77 7.27 9.99 9.82
CA LEU A 77 6.76 8.68 9.42
C LEU A 77 6.67 8.61 7.89
N HIS A 78 7.29 7.58 7.33
CA HIS A 78 7.32 7.33 5.90
C HIS A 78 6.27 6.27 5.53
N PHE A 79 5.43 6.59 4.56
CA PHE A 79 4.56 5.65 3.90
C PHE A 79 5.06 5.35 2.51
N GLU A 80 5.13 4.08 2.14
CA GLU A 80 5.43 3.66 0.78
C GLU A 80 4.60 2.44 0.40
N PHE A 81 4.26 2.33 -0.88
CA PHE A 81 3.83 1.07 -1.46
C PHE A 81 4.18 1.03 -2.95
N ALA A 82 4.17 -0.16 -3.53
CA ALA A 82 4.57 -0.38 -4.91
C ALA A 82 3.65 -1.37 -5.62
N LEU A 83 3.79 -1.44 -6.95
CA LEU A 83 3.19 -2.52 -7.74
C LEU A 83 3.70 -3.90 -7.30
N ILE A 84 2.98 -4.96 -7.70
CA ILE A 84 3.22 -6.36 -7.29
C ILE A 84 4.69 -6.81 -7.37
N CYS A 85 5.45 -6.36 -8.36
CA CYS A 85 6.90 -6.58 -8.43
C CYS A 85 7.59 -5.54 -9.34
N GLU A 86 8.93 -5.51 -9.31
CA GLU A 86 9.76 -4.59 -10.11
C GLU A 86 9.58 -4.73 -11.63
N HIS A 87 9.09 -5.87 -12.10
CA HIS A 87 8.81 -6.15 -13.51
C HIS A 87 7.40 -5.73 -13.92
N TRP A 88 6.52 -5.54 -12.94
CA TRP A 88 5.12 -5.24 -13.18
C TRP A 88 4.96 -3.81 -13.68
N THR A 89 4.11 -3.66 -14.68
CA THR A 89 3.74 -2.36 -15.25
C THR A 89 2.25 -2.35 -15.52
N LEU A 90 1.59 -1.21 -15.27
CA LEU A 90 0.15 -1.07 -15.49
C LEU A 90 -0.22 -1.37 -16.95
N GLN A 91 0.54 -0.83 -17.90
CA GLN A 91 0.23 -0.96 -19.32
C GLN A 91 0.30 -2.41 -19.81
N LYS A 92 1.36 -3.16 -19.47
CA LYS A 92 1.55 -4.52 -19.98
C LYS A 92 0.68 -5.54 -19.25
N HIS A 93 0.49 -5.37 -17.95
CA HIS A 93 -0.09 -6.43 -17.12
C HIS A 93 -1.54 -6.19 -16.69
N SER A 94 -2.02 -4.95 -16.74
CA SER A 94 -3.41 -4.61 -16.37
C SER A 94 -4.20 -3.93 -17.48
N ARG A 95 -3.56 -3.62 -18.63
CA ARG A 95 -4.13 -2.84 -19.75
C ARG A 95 -4.58 -1.41 -19.37
N LYS A 96 -4.28 -0.96 -18.15
CA LYS A 96 -4.56 0.38 -17.65
C LYS A 96 -3.42 1.30 -18.08
N SER A 97 -3.75 2.49 -18.60
CA SER A 97 -2.78 3.44 -19.17
C SER A 97 -2.09 4.29 -18.11
N ALA A 98 -2.70 4.46 -16.93
CA ALA A 98 -2.18 5.27 -15.83
C ALA A 98 -2.76 4.81 -14.47
N PRO A 99 -2.08 5.12 -13.35
CA PRO A 99 -2.62 4.87 -12.02
C PRO A 99 -3.67 5.92 -11.62
N TYR A 100 -4.37 5.64 -10.51
CA TYR A 100 -5.12 6.66 -9.78
C TYR A 100 -4.18 7.55 -8.95
N VAL A 101 -4.68 8.70 -8.49
CA VAL A 101 -4.09 9.42 -7.36
C VAL A 101 -4.45 8.68 -6.09
N PHE A 102 -3.43 8.34 -5.30
CA PHE A 102 -3.60 7.72 -3.99
C PHE A 102 -3.40 8.73 -2.88
N MET A 103 -4.17 8.57 -1.80
CA MET A 103 -4.26 9.54 -0.72
C MET A 103 -4.48 8.86 0.61
N ILE A 104 -3.86 9.36 1.68
CA ILE A 104 -4.18 8.92 3.03
C ILE A 104 -5.19 9.90 3.66
N GLY A 105 -6.29 9.37 4.18
CA GLY A 105 -7.26 10.15 4.96
C GLY A 105 -6.73 10.36 6.37
N VAL A 106 -6.55 11.60 6.80
CA VAL A 106 -6.04 11.99 8.12
C VAL A 106 -7.12 12.73 8.91
N HIS A 107 -6.98 12.76 10.24
CA HIS A 107 -7.96 13.35 11.15
C HIS A 107 -7.42 14.54 11.97
N GLY A 108 -6.15 14.93 11.79
CA GLY A 108 -5.51 16.00 12.57
C GLY A 108 -5.16 15.60 14.01
N ILE A 109 -4.42 16.46 14.72
CA ILE A 109 -3.84 16.13 16.05
C ILE A 109 -4.88 15.73 17.09
N ASP A 110 -6.05 16.36 17.09
CA ASP A 110 -7.15 16.07 18.01
C ASP A 110 -8.20 15.12 17.42
N GLY A 111 -7.98 14.62 16.20
CA GLY A 111 -8.88 13.71 15.50
C GLY A 111 -10.15 14.33 14.93
N ARG A 112 -10.23 15.67 14.85
CA ARG A 112 -11.46 16.41 14.47
C ARG A 112 -11.36 17.17 13.15
N LYS A 113 -10.27 17.00 12.41
CA LYS A 113 -10.01 17.68 11.15
C LYS A 113 -9.68 16.67 10.07
N ASP A 114 -10.72 16.24 9.37
CA ASP A 114 -10.56 15.35 8.23
C ASP A 114 -9.88 16.07 7.07
N ASP A 115 -8.86 15.42 6.51
CA ASP A 115 -8.22 15.85 5.27
C ASP A 115 -7.66 14.65 4.50
N TYR A 116 -7.30 14.87 3.23
CA TYR A 116 -6.66 13.88 2.38
C TYR A 116 -5.30 14.40 1.93
N VAL A 117 -4.25 13.62 2.24
CA VAL A 117 -2.87 13.93 1.87
C VAL A 117 -2.44 13.02 0.72
N PRO A 118 -2.12 13.55 -0.47
CA PRO A 118 -1.78 12.75 -1.64
C PRO A 118 -0.36 12.19 -1.54
N PHE A 119 -0.16 10.99 -2.07
CA PHE A 119 1.16 10.41 -2.28
C PHE A 119 1.82 11.00 -3.52
N GLU A 120 3.14 11.12 -3.48
CA GLU A 120 3.95 11.35 -4.68
C GLU A 120 4.06 10.05 -5.47
N TYR A 121 3.81 10.14 -6.78
CA TYR A 121 3.95 9.01 -7.69
C TYR A 121 5.34 9.02 -8.34
N ILE A 122 6.12 7.98 -8.09
CA ILE A 122 7.43 7.77 -8.69
C ILE A 122 7.30 6.66 -9.72
N ARG A 123 7.47 7.01 -10.99
CA ARG A 123 7.47 6.05 -12.09
C ARG A 123 8.71 5.17 -12.03
N GLY A 124 8.50 3.87 -12.21
CA GLY A 124 9.54 2.87 -12.24
C GLY A 124 10.48 3.03 -13.43
N SER A 125 11.76 2.77 -13.17
CA SER A 125 12.83 2.73 -14.18
C SER A 125 13.48 1.35 -14.28
N GLY A 126 12.88 0.34 -13.66
CA GLY A 126 13.36 -1.05 -13.64
C GLY A 126 13.19 -1.77 -14.99
N PRO A 127 13.60 -3.06 -15.05
CA PRO A 127 13.54 -3.84 -16.29
C PRO A 127 12.14 -3.84 -16.91
N GLY A 128 12.06 -3.50 -18.19
CA GLY A 128 10.78 -3.43 -18.91
C GLY A 128 9.87 -2.26 -18.51
N GLY A 129 10.36 -1.29 -17.74
CA GLY A 129 9.66 -0.07 -17.33
C GLY A 129 8.84 -0.22 -16.05
N GLY A 130 9.11 -1.23 -15.23
CA GLY A 130 8.44 -1.48 -13.96
C GLY A 130 9.13 -0.86 -12.75
N GLY A 131 8.55 -1.08 -11.56
CA GLY A 131 9.02 -0.51 -10.30
C GLY A 131 8.32 0.79 -9.89
N ASP A 132 7.11 1.03 -10.39
CA ASP A 132 6.26 2.14 -9.96
C ASP A 132 5.99 2.05 -8.45
N ARG A 133 6.14 3.18 -7.76
CA ARG A 133 5.90 3.30 -6.31
C ARG A 133 5.26 4.63 -5.94
N TRP A 134 4.65 4.65 -4.77
CA TRP A 134 4.02 5.82 -4.17
C TRP A 134 4.63 6.06 -2.81
N THR A 135 5.06 7.30 -2.56
CA THR A 135 5.70 7.71 -1.30
C THR A 135 4.98 8.90 -0.67
N LEU A 136 4.95 8.93 0.66
CA LEU A 136 4.48 10.06 1.45
C LEU A 136 5.23 10.13 2.77
N ASP A 137 5.90 11.26 3.00
CA ASP A 137 6.53 11.57 4.28
C ASP A 137 5.62 12.47 5.14
N ILE A 138 5.34 12.04 6.36
CA ILE A 138 4.57 12.77 7.36
C ILE A 138 5.53 13.27 8.45
N PRO A 139 5.82 14.59 8.51
CA PRO A 139 6.81 15.11 9.47
C PRO A 139 6.43 14.92 10.94
N ASP A 140 5.13 14.95 11.25
CA ASP A 140 4.59 14.77 12.59
C ASP A 140 3.44 13.75 12.57
N PRO A 141 3.66 12.51 13.04
CA PRO A 141 2.67 11.43 13.03
C PRO A 141 1.38 11.77 13.78
N ARG A 142 1.42 12.71 14.73
CA ARG A 142 0.21 13.18 15.44
C ARG A 142 -0.78 13.83 14.50
N THR A 143 -0.32 14.41 13.38
CA THR A 143 -1.22 15.02 12.39
C THR A 143 -2.12 14.01 11.68
N LEU A 144 -1.80 12.71 11.76
CA LEU A 144 -2.60 11.62 11.21
C LEU A 144 -3.95 11.46 11.92
N GLY A 145 -4.00 11.73 13.23
CA GLY A 145 -5.19 11.46 14.05
C GLY A 145 -4.87 11.20 15.51
N ALA A 146 -5.92 11.03 16.29
CA ALA A 146 -5.85 10.57 17.68
C ALA A 146 -5.81 9.03 17.78
N PRO A 147 -5.22 8.48 18.85
CA PRO A 147 -5.26 7.03 19.13
C PRO A 147 -6.69 6.46 19.09
N GLY A 148 -6.83 5.27 18.50
CA GLY A 148 -8.11 4.59 18.28
C GLY A 148 -8.78 4.91 16.94
N GLN A 149 -8.32 5.93 16.22
CA GLN A 149 -8.82 6.22 14.87
C GLN A 149 -8.20 5.29 13.81
N THR A 150 -8.89 5.23 12.68
CA THR A 150 -8.52 4.40 11.54
C THR A 150 -7.91 5.26 10.46
N LEU A 151 -6.77 4.85 9.92
CA LEU A 151 -6.10 5.54 8.83
C LEU A 151 -6.29 4.74 7.55
N THR A 152 -6.97 5.31 6.55
CA THR A 152 -7.29 4.60 5.31
C THR A 152 -6.57 5.22 4.12
N LEU A 153 -5.92 4.39 3.31
CA LEU A 153 -5.42 4.73 1.99
C LEU A 153 -6.58 4.62 0.99
N TYR A 154 -6.79 5.67 0.21
CA TYR A 154 -7.82 5.75 -0.81
C TYR A 154 -7.22 5.93 -2.21
N ALA A 155 -7.87 5.34 -3.21
CA ALA A 155 -7.72 5.69 -4.61
C ALA A 155 -8.85 6.65 -5.02
N LEU A 156 -8.53 7.75 -5.69
CA LEU A 156 -9.51 8.66 -6.28
C LEU A 156 -10.08 8.04 -7.57
N THR A 157 -11.26 7.45 -7.52
CA THR A 157 -11.83 6.67 -8.62
C THR A 157 -12.65 7.50 -9.60
N SER A 158 -13.28 8.59 -9.15
CA SER A 158 -14.08 9.46 -10.01
C SER A 158 -14.01 10.92 -9.55
N TYR A 159 -14.29 11.85 -10.46
CA TYR A 159 -14.37 13.28 -10.14
C TYR A 159 -15.29 14.01 -11.12
N GLY A 160 -16.19 14.86 -10.58
CA GLY A 160 -17.19 15.55 -11.38
C GLY A 160 -18.03 14.57 -12.22
N ASN A 161 -17.99 14.72 -13.54
CA ASN A 161 -18.66 13.81 -14.47
C ASN A 161 -17.76 12.66 -14.97
N ASN A 162 -16.47 12.67 -14.63
CA ASN A 162 -15.54 11.62 -15.06
C ASN A 162 -15.64 10.42 -14.10
N GLN A 163 -15.97 9.25 -14.64
CA GLN A 163 -16.11 7.99 -13.90
C GLN A 163 -14.80 7.18 -13.81
N ASP A 164 -13.72 7.64 -14.44
CA ASP A 164 -12.38 7.06 -14.29
C ASP A 164 -11.33 8.14 -13.97
N GLY A 165 -10.90 8.17 -12.70
CA GLY A 165 -9.87 9.03 -12.16
C GLY A 165 -8.43 8.73 -12.61
N ARG A 166 -8.19 7.70 -13.43
CA ARG A 166 -6.84 7.33 -13.87
C ARG A 166 -6.17 8.44 -14.67
N GLY A 167 -4.89 8.66 -14.41
CA GLY A 167 -4.09 9.68 -15.09
C GLY A 167 -4.28 11.10 -14.54
N LEU A 168 -5.13 11.28 -13.53
CA LEU A 168 -5.17 12.54 -12.79
C LEU A 168 -3.84 12.77 -12.08
N THR A 169 -3.36 14.01 -12.09
CA THR A 169 -2.17 14.43 -11.34
C THR A 169 -2.54 14.96 -9.96
N VAL A 170 -1.58 14.89 -9.02
CA VAL A 170 -1.74 15.49 -7.67
C VAL A 170 -2.06 16.99 -7.76
N ARG A 171 -1.46 17.70 -8.71
CA ARG A 171 -1.73 19.13 -8.95
C ARG A 171 -3.20 19.37 -9.32
N GLN A 172 -3.74 18.61 -10.27
CA GLN A 172 -5.13 18.74 -10.67
C GLN A 172 -6.08 18.39 -9.52
N TYR A 173 -5.76 17.36 -8.73
CA TYR A 173 -6.50 17.07 -7.51
C TYR A 173 -6.54 18.29 -6.57
N LEU A 174 -5.40 18.92 -6.28
CA LEU A 174 -5.32 20.08 -5.39
C LEU A 174 -6.14 21.27 -5.89
N GLU A 175 -6.20 21.49 -7.21
CA GLU A 175 -7.02 22.54 -7.82
C GLU A 175 -8.54 22.26 -7.71
N MET A 176 -8.92 20.99 -7.65
CA MET A 176 -10.32 20.53 -7.53
C MET A 176 -10.79 20.35 -6.08
N LYS A 177 -9.87 20.19 -5.12
CA LYS A 177 -10.15 19.93 -3.71
C LYS A 177 -11.13 20.96 -3.13
N GLY A 178 -12.24 20.47 -2.55
CA GLY A 178 -13.30 21.31 -1.98
C GLY A 178 -14.21 22.00 -3.00
N ARG A 179 -14.02 21.76 -4.31
CA ARG A 179 -14.80 22.39 -5.40
C ARG A 179 -15.51 21.38 -6.29
N THR A 180 -14.97 20.18 -6.40
CA THR A 180 -15.47 19.11 -7.27
C THR A 180 -15.84 17.89 -6.44
N ALA A 181 -16.99 17.28 -6.73
CA ALA A 181 -17.37 16.01 -6.13
C ALA A 181 -16.40 14.90 -6.55
N MET A 182 -16.04 14.02 -5.62
CA MET A 182 -15.01 13.00 -5.81
C MET A 182 -15.48 11.65 -5.26
N GLY A 183 -15.17 10.58 -6.00
CA GLY A 183 -15.38 9.20 -5.58
C GLY A 183 -14.08 8.56 -5.11
N TRP A 184 -14.20 7.68 -4.12
CA TRP A 184 -13.06 7.05 -3.45
C TRP A 184 -13.27 5.55 -3.33
N ALA A 185 -12.19 4.78 -3.44
CA ALA A 185 -12.14 3.38 -3.06
C ALA A 185 -11.04 3.18 -2.02
N GLY A 186 -11.34 2.49 -0.92
CA GLY A 186 -10.30 2.10 0.03
C GLY A 186 -9.33 1.12 -0.62
N VAL A 187 -8.06 1.17 -0.22
CA VAL A 187 -6.98 0.30 -0.73
C VAL A 187 -6.32 -0.45 0.42
N ALA A 188 -5.99 0.25 1.49
CA ALA A 188 -5.35 -0.31 2.67
C ALA A 188 -5.73 0.49 3.93
N GLN A 189 -5.52 -0.12 5.10
CA GLN A 189 -5.95 0.46 6.36
C GLN A 189 -4.99 0.11 7.51
N TRP A 190 -4.70 1.13 8.33
CA TRP A 190 -3.98 1.06 9.60
C TRP A 190 -4.86 1.51 10.75
N GLN A 191 -4.42 1.24 11.98
CA GLN A 191 -5.01 1.73 13.20
C GLN A 191 -4.00 2.59 13.98
N LEU A 192 -4.43 3.77 14.40
CA LEU A 192 -3.60 4.66 15.21
C LEU A 192 -3.63 4.19 16.66
N VAL A 193 -2.47 4.09 17.30
CA VAL A 193 -2.33 3.68 18.70
C VAL A 193 -1.52 4.70 19.51
N ALA A 194 -1.69 4.64 20.83
CA ALA A 194 -0.96 5.48 21.77
C ALA A 194 0.49 5.06 21.90
#